data_AF-A0A976JLU1-F1
#
_entry.id   AF-A0A976JLU1-F1
#
_cell.length_a   1.000
_cell.length_b   1.000
_cell.length_c   1.000
_cell.angle_alpha   90.00
_cell.angle_beta   90.00
_cell.angle_gamma   90.00
#
_symmetry.space_group_name_H-M   'P 1'
#
loop_
_entity.id
_entity.type
_entity.pdbx_description
1 polymer ?
#
loop_
_entity_poly.entity_id
_entity_poly.type
_entity_poly.pdbx_seq_one_letter_code
_entity_poly.pdbx_strand_id
1 'polypeptide(L)' 'EKLVQDSKKKGFGGRYHLQLEEKNMTDSLLDAVTKSKSQMIVMKGKTSKATAMFVGSMTRNVVRYSKVPVLVFH' A
#
# COMPACT_ATOMS: atom_id res chain seq x y z
N GLU A 1 -4.06 -9.17 -13.11
CA GLU A 1 -4.25 -10.64 -13.22
C GLU A 1 -3.05 -11.44 -12.73
N LYS A 2 -1.83 -11.22 -13.26
CA LYS A 2 -0.61 -11.97 -12.87
C LYS A 2 -0.34 -12.02 -11.37
N LEU A 3 -0.50 -10.89 -10.67
CA LEU A 3 -0.23 -10.77 -9.22
C LEU A 3 -1.12 -11.66 -8.34
N VAL A 4 -2.44 -11.72 -8.61
CA VAL A 4 -3.36 -12.59 -7.84
C VAL A 4 -3.19 -14.05 -8.23
N GLN A 5 -2.88 -14.35 -9.49
CA GLN A 5 -2.53 -15.71 -9.90
C GLN A 5 -1.26 -16.20 -9.18
N ASP A 6 -0.25 -15.34 -9.06
CA ASP A 6 0.98 -15.65 -8.34
C ASP A 6 0.75 -15.79 -6.83
N SER A 7 -0.13 -14.97 -6.23
CA SER A 7 -0.55 -15.14 -4.84
C SER A 7 -1.30 -16.46 -4.62
N LYS A 8 -2.23 -16.82 -5.52
CA LYS A 8 -2.97 -18.08 -5.46
C LYS A 8 -2.04 -19.29 -5.54
N LYS A 9 -1.04 -19.26 -6.44
CA LYS A 9 -0.01 -20.32 -6.54
C LYS A 9 0.80 -20.50 -5.26
N LYS A 10 0.95 -19.44 -4.46
CA LYS A 10 1.62 -19.47 -3.16
C LYS A 10 0.68 -19.82 -1.98
N GLY A 11 -0.56 -20.22 -2.28
CA GLY A 11 -1.56 -20.57 -1.26
C GLY A 11 -2.28 -19.37 -0.64
N PHE A 12 -2.10 -18.16 -1.16
CA PHE A 12 -2.75 -16.95 -0.65
C PHE A 12 -4.00 -16.58 -1.47
N GLY A 13 -5.12 -16.39 -0.77
CA GLY A 13 -6.31 -15.75 -1.34
C GLY A 13 -6.07 -14.25 -1.53
N GLY A 14 -6.33 -13.73 -2.74
CA GLY A 14 -6.19 -12.31 -3.06
C GLY A 14 -7.44 -11.75 -3.72
N ARG A 15 -7.78 -10.51 -3.38
CA ARG A 15 -8.86 -9.72 -4.02
C ARG A 15 -8.27 -8.42 -4.56
N TYR A 16 -8.73 -8.00 -5.73
CA TYR A 16 -8.41 -6.69 -6.28
C TYR A 16 -9.50 -5.70 -5.90
N HIS A 17 -9.08 -4.52 -5.43
CA HIS A 17 -9.97 -3.40 -5.18
C HIS A 17 -9.40 -2.21 -5.95
N LEU A 18 -10.11 -1.77 -6.99
CA LEU A 18 -9.83 -0.53 -7.70
C LEU A 18 -10.70 0.56 -7.07
N GLN A 19 -10.08 1.61 -6.56
CA GLN A 19 -10.79 2.78 -6.06
C GLN A 19 -10.52 3.97 -6.97
N LEU A 20 -11.61 4.54 -7.49
CA LEU A 20 -11.61 5.78 -8.26
C LEU A 20 -12.39 6.79 -7.44
N GLU A 21 -11.68 7.66 -6.72
CA GLU A 21 -12.27 8.72 -5.90
C GLU A 21 -11.58 10.06 -6.27
N GLU A 22 -12.32 11.17 -6.26
CA GLU A 22 -11.78 12.54 -6.36
C GLU A 22 -11.13 13.01 -5.03
N LYS A 23 -10.45 12.09 -4.34
CA LYS A 23 -9.69 12.39 -3.12
C LYS A 23 -8.20 12.25 -3.41
N ASN A 24 -7.40 12.82 -2.52
CA ASN A 24 -5.97 12.53 -2.56
C ASN A 24 -5.76 11.02 -2.33
N MET A 25 -4.77 10.45 -3.02
CA MET A 25 -4.53 9.00 -3.00
C MET A 25 -4.22 8.44 -1.61
N THR A 26 -3.62 9.24 -0.72
CA THR A 26 -3.30 8.79 0.65
C THR A 26 -4.58 8.54 1.43
N ASP A 27 -5.49 9.49 1.43
CA ASP A 27 -6.75 9.41 2.17
C ASP A 27 -7.62 8.28 1.61
N SER A 28 -7.71 8.15 0.28
CA SER A 28 -8.40 7.02 -0.34
C SER A 28 -7.83 5.67 0.12
N LEU A 29 -6.50 5.53 0.16
CA LEU A 29 -5.85 4.29 0.63
C LEU A 29 -6.14 4.02 2.12
N LEU A 30 -6.05 5.04 2.97
CA LEU A 30 -6.32 4.90 4.41
C LEU A 30 -7.80 4.57 4.69
N ASP A 31 -8.71 5.16 3.92
CA ASP A 31 -10.14 4.83 3.93
C ASP A 31 -10.37 3.38 3.48
N ALA A 32 -9.69 2.94 2.40
CA ALA A 32 -9.76 1.57 1.90
C ALA A 32 -9.36 0.55 2.97
N VAL A 33 -8.23 0.78 3.62
CA VAL A 33 -7.67 -0.07 4.69
C VAL A 33 -8.63 -0.17 5.86
N THR A 34 -9.25 0.95 6.23
CA THR A 34 -10.25 1.01 7.30
C THR A 34 -11.51 0.22 6.91
N LYS A 35 -12.04 0.44 5.69
CA LYS A 35 -13.23 -0.26 5.17
C LYS A 35 -13.02 -1.76 5.02
N SER A 36 -11.84 -2.20 4.57
CA SER A 36 -11.50 -3.61 4.40
C SER A 36 -11.13 -4.31 5.72
N LYS A 37 -11.02 -3.56 6.83
CA LYS A 37 -10.50 -4.05 8.12
C LYS A 37 -9.13 -4.73 7.97
N SER A 38 -8.29 -4.20 7.07
CA SER A 38 -6.94 -4.73 6.87
C SER A 38 -6.11 -4.54 8.13
N GLN A 39 -5.33 -5.55 8.52
CA GLN A 39 -4.51 -5.52 9.73
C GLN A 39 -3.10 -4.94 9.50
N MET A 40 -2.70 -4.77 8.24
CA MET A 40 -1.38 -4.25 7.86
C MET A 40 -1.43 -3.70 6.44
N ILE A 41 -0.61 -2.68 6.17
CA ILE A 41 -0.33 -2.17 4.82
C ILE A 41 1.06 -2.65 4.41
N VAL A 42 1.16 -3.22 3.20
CA VAL A 42 2.45 -3.62 2.61
C VAL A 42 2.62 -2.85 1.31
N MET A 43 3.66 -2.03 1.21
CA MET A 43 3.87 -1.17 0.04
C MET A 43 5.32 -1.12 -0.41
N LYS A 44 5.52 -0.99 -1.72
CA LYS A 44 6.83 -0.74 -2.29
C LYS A 44 7.15 0.75 -2.20
N GLY A 45 8.27 1.10 -1.58
CA GLY A 45 8.78 2.46 -1.56
C GLY A 45 9.47 2.80 -2.89
N LYS A 46 9.23 4.00 -3.42
CA LYS A 46 10.02 4.52 -4.55
C LYS A 46 11.23 5.27 -4.01
N THR A 47 12.40 4.64 -4.00
CA THR A 47 13.69 5.29 -3.74
C THR A 47 14.53 5.27 -5.01
N SER A 48 15.17 6.40 -5.34
CA SER A 48 16.27 6.42 -6.31
C SER A 48 17.58 6.14 -5.58
N LYS A 49 18.56 5.52 -6.23
CA LYS A 49 19.87 5.19 -5.61
C LYS A 49 20.58 6.41 -4.99
N ALA A 50 20.30 7.62 -5.47
CA ALA A 50 20.88 8.86 -4.94
C ALA A 50 20.08 9.46 -3.77
N THR A 51 18.84 9.01 -3.54
CA THR A 51 17.94 9.52 -2.51
C THR A 51 17.36 8.39 -1.65
N ALA A 52 18.17 7.37 -1.34
CA ALA A 52 17.77 6.26 -0.49
C ALA A 52 17.26 6.70 0.90
N MET A 53 17.67 7.88 1.38
CA MET A 53 17.16 8.49 2.63
C MET A 53 15.86 9.29 2.45
N PHE A 54 15.42 9.59 1.22
CA PHE A 54 14.16 10.29 0.98
C PHE A 54 13.06 9.28 0.65
N VAL A 55 12.28 8.97 1.68
CA VAL A 55 10.99 8.30 1.54
C VAL A 55 10.06 9.22 0.74
N GLY A 56 9.51 8.72 -0.37
CA GLY A 56 8.57 9.50 -1.21
C GLY A 56 7.38 10.03 -0.40
N SER A 57 6.83 11.19 -0.81
CA SER A 57 5.76 11.90 -0.07
C SER A 57 4.55 11.01 0.25
N MET A 58 4.14 10.14 -0.67
CA MET A 58 3.07 9.18 -0.46
C MET A 58 3.41 8.19 0.67
N THR A 59 4.56 7.51 0.57
CA THR A 59 5.00 6.55 1.59
C THR A 59 5.13 7.23 2.95
N ARG A 60 5.64 8.47 2.99
CA ARG A 60 5.73 9.25 4.24
C ARG A 60 4.35 9.53 4.83
N ASN A 61 3.38 9.93 4.01
CA ASN A 61 2.03 10.21 4.47
C ASN A 61 1.33 8.94 4.96
N VAL A 62 1.47 7.82 4.23
CA VAL A 62 0.89 6.52 4.63
C VAL A 62 1.49 6.05 5.95
N VAL A 63 2.82 6.08 6.11
CA VAL A 63 3.48 5.69 7.36
C VAL A 63 3.07 6.61 8.52
N ARG A 64 2.96 7.92 8.26
CA ARG A 64 2.63 8.90 9.31
C ARG A 64 1.19 8.79 9.80
N TYR A 65 0.23 8.56 8.91
CA TYR A 65 -1.20 8.66 9.22
C TYR A 65 -1.93 7.32 9.27
N SER A 66 -1.27 6.20 8.97
CA SER A 66 -1.88 4.88 9.07
C SER A 66 -2.23 4.51 10.51
N LYS A 67 -3.42 3.92 10.68
CA LYS A 67 -3.88 3.34 11.95
C LYS A 67 -3.43 1.90 12.15
N VAL A 68 -2.79 1.29 11.15
CA VAL A 68 -2.29 -0.08 11.17
C VAL A 68 -0.80 -0.12 10.81
N PRO A 69 -0.05 -1.18 11.20
CA PRO A 69 1.34 -1.33 10.82
C PRO A 69 1.56 -1.20 9.31
N VAL A 70 2.64 -0.53 8.92
CA VAL A 70 3.04 -0.34 7.52
C VAL A 70 4.41 -0.95 7.30
N LEU A 71 4.49 -1.95 6.41
CA LEU A 71 5.74 -2.55 5.95
C LEU A 71 6.12 -1.95 4.60
N VAL A 72 7.27 -1.26 4.55
CA VAL A 72 7.82 -0.68 3.33
C VAL A 72 9.03 -1.50 2.88
N PHE A 73 9.04 -1.92 1.61
CA PHE A 73 10.16 -2.65 1.00
C PHE A 73 10.64 -1.98 -0.29
N HIS A 74 11.90 -2.20 -0.65
CA HIS A 74 12.60 -1.59 -1.79
C HIS A 74 12.84 -2.61 -2.92
#